data_AF-A0A563D5B5-F1
#
_entry.id   AF-A0A563D5B5-F1
#
_cell.length_a   1.000
_cell.length_b   1.000
_cell.length_c   1.000
_cell.angle_alpha   90.00
_cell.angle_beta   90.00
_cell.angle_gamma   90.00
#
_symmetry.space_group_name_H-M   'P 1'
#
loop_
_entity.id
_entity.type
_entity.pdbx_description
1 polymer ?
#
loop_
_entity_poly.entity_id
_entity_poly.type
_entity_poly.pdbx_seq_one_letter_code
_entity_poly.pdbx_strand_id
1 'polypeptide(L)'
;MKRKMGFIIGGGLAVIAAVVAAAALGYLYGGVKTPEQRALVYYNVCGNDIIDKFNGSISSPDNLKKIAGEIEKKNHYADDATCVVALYFYHTTADANGHSQKTDELYNKIKNLSDKGIYASGRLKVPVNVEQLNLLRSKQSVPENKQ
;
A
#
# COMPACT_ATOMS: atom_id res chain seq x y z
N MET A 1 -70.65 -6.09 -6.73
CA MET A 1 -69.18 -6.12 -6.96
C MET A 1 -68.50 -4.84 -6.41
N LYS A 2 -68.35 -4.65 -5.09
CA LYS A 2 -67.69 -3.44 -4.53
C LYS A 2 -66.71 -3.69 -3.36
N ARG A 3 -66.60 -4.92 -2.85
CA ARG A 3 -65.83 -5.20 -1.61
C ARG A 3 -64.38 -5.67 -1.79
N LYS A 4 -63.97 -6.09 -3.00
CA LYS A 4 -62.61 -6.63 -3.24
C LYS A 4 -61.58 -5.58 -3.68
N MET A 5 -62.02 -4.39 -4.12
CA MET A 5 -61.12 -3.37 -4.69
C MET A 5 -60.42 -2.53 -3.61
N GLY A 6 -61.01 -2.36 -2.43
CA GLY A 6 -60.40 -1.60 -1.33
C GLY A 6 -59.20 -2.28 -0.66
N PHE A 7 -59.19 -3.62 -0.62
CA PHE A 7 -58.09 -4.38 0.00
C PHE A 7 -56.81 -4.40 -0.83
N ILE A 8 -56.92 -4.38 -2.17
CA ILE A 8 -55.76 -4.38 -3.07
C ILE A 8 -55.06 -3.00 -3.01
N ILE A 9 -55.84 -1.92 -2.90
CA ILE A 9 -55.30 -0.55 -2.81
C ILE A 9 -54.67 -0.30 -1.43
N GLY A 10 -55.33 -0.74 -0.34
CA GLY A 10 -54.80 -0.59 1.02
C GLY A 10 -53.58 -1.46 1.32
N GLY A 11 -53.55 -2.69 0.79
CA GLY A 11 -52.41 -3.61 0.95
C GLY A 11 -51.15 -3.11 0.24
N GLY A 12 -51.27 -2.59 -0.98
CA GLY A 12 -50.13 -2.03 -1.72
C GLY A 12 -49.52 -0.81 -1.02
N LEU A 13 -50.36 0.08 -0.48
CA LEU A 13 -49.91 1.26 0.27
C LEU A 13 -49.15 0.89 1.55
N ALA A 14 -49.59 -0.14 2.27
CA ALA A 14 -48.90 -0.61 3.48
C ALA A 14 -47.49 -1.16 3.17
N VAL A 15 -47.33 -1.88 2.06
CA VAL A 15 -46.03 -2.39 1.62
C VAL A 15 -45.10 -1.25 1.23
N ILE A 16 -45.59 -0.24 0.50
CA ILE A 16 -44.78 0.94 0.14
C ILE A 16 -44.35 1.70 1.40
N ALA A 17 -45.25 1.91 2.35
CA ALA A 17 -44.93 2.57 3.62
C ALA A 17 -43.87 1.80 4.42
N ALA A 18 -43.93 0.47 4.44
CA ALA A 18 -42.94 -0.37 5.12
C ALA A 18 -41.55 -0.30 4.43
N VAL A 19 -41.50 -0.27 3.10
CA VAL A 19 -40.24 -0.13 2.35
C VAL A 19 -39.63 1.25 2.57
N VAL A 20 -40.45 2.32 2.55
CA VAL A 20 -39.99 3.68 2.84
C VAL A 20 -39.48 3.80 4.27
N ALA A 21 -40.16 3.20 5.25
CA ALA A 21 -39.70 3.16 6.64
C ALA A 21 -38.39 2.38 6.78
N ALA A 22 -38.25 1.22 6.13
CA ALA A 22 -37.01 0.44 6.15
C ALA A 22 -35.84 1.19 5.48
N ALA A 23 -36.09 1.99 4.44
CA ALA A 23 -35.09 2.86 3.83
C ALA A 23 -34.71 4.04 4.74
N ALA A 24 -35.68 4.72 5.36
CA ALA A 24 -35.45 5.82 6.28
C ALA A 24 -34.71 5.38 7.57
N LEU A 25 -34.97 4.17 8.03
CA LEU A 25 -34.30 3.55 9.18
C LEU A 25 -32.93 2.93 8.81
N GLY A 26 -32.49 3.02 7.56
CA GLY A 26 -31.19 2.52 7.10
C GLY A 26 -31.07 1.01 6.92
N TYR A 27 -32.16 0.25 7.09
CA TYR A 27 -32.19 -1.20 6.85
C TYR A 27 -32.08 -1.55 5.37
N LEU A 28 -32.54 -0.67 4.48
CA LEU A 28 -32.34 -0.76 3.03
C LEU A 28 -31.22 0.19 2.59
N TYR A 29 -30.04 0.06 3.20
CA TYR A 29 -28.86 0.74 2.67
C TYR A 29 -28.37 0.01 1.42
N GLY A 30 -28.91 0.39 0.26
CA GLY A 30 -28.34 0.10 -1.05
C GLY A 30 -27.08 0.93 -1.24
N GLY A 31 -26.03 0.61 -0.47
CA GLY A 31 -24.75 1.28 -0.55
C GLY A 31 -24.16 1.10 -1.94
N VAL A 32 -24.37 2.08 -2.81
CA VAL A 32 -23.49 2.27 -3.96
C VAL A 32 -22.12 2.53 -3.34
N LYS A 33 -21.21 1.55 -3.41
CA LYS A 33 -19.80 1.78 -3.10
C LYS A 33 -19.41 3.01 -3.91
N THR A 34 -19.06 4.09 -3.22
CA THR A 34 -18.51 5.26 -3.89
C THR A 34 -17.33 4.77 -4.73
N PRO A 35 -17.15 5.23 -5.98
CA PRO A 35 -16.05 4.78 -6.85
C PRO A 35 -14.66 5.02 -6.24
N GLU A 36 -14.58 5.78 -5.15
CA GLU A 36 -13.39 6.08 -4.38
C GLU A 36 -13.06 5.03 -3.31
N GLN A 37 -13.93 4.06 -3.04
CA GLN A 37 -13.58 2.89 -2.22
C GLN A 37 -12.74 1.92 -3.06
N ARG A 38 -11.48 2.30 -3.33
CA ARG A 38 -10.47 1.36 -3.78
C ARG A 38 -10.27 0.34 -2.66
N ALA A 39 -10.61 -0.93 -2.92
CA ALA A 39 -10.19 -2.01 -2.05
C ALA A 39 -8.66 -2.01 -2.03
N LEU A 40 -8.07 -1.55 -0.93
CA LEU A 40 -6.63 -1.57 -0.72
C LEU A 40 -6.23 -3.04 -0.55
N VAL A 41 -5.72 -3.63 -1.63
CA VAL A 41 -5.09 -4.95 -1.56
C VAL A 41 -3.70 -4.76 -0.96
N TYR A 42 -3.56 -5.11 0.32
CA TYR A 42 -2.29 -5.07 1.02
C TYR A 42 -1.59 -6.42 0.86
N TYR A 43 -0.38 -6.40 0.29
CA TYR A 43 0.48 -7.57 0.19
C TYR A 43 1.49 -7.54 1.34
N ASN A 44 1.59 -8.65 2.07
CA ASN A 44 2.59 -8.86 3.13
C ASN A 44 3.58 -9.94 2.67
N VAL A 45 4.48 -9.56 1.78
CA VAL A 45 5.49 -10.41 1.13
C VAL A 45 6.81 -10.38 1.92
N CYS A 46 7.20 -9.21 2.41
CA CYS A 46 8.34 -9.00 3.30
C CYS A 46 7.88 -8.94 4.76
N GLY A 47 7.54 -10.13 5.27
CA GLY A 47 7.21 -10.33 6.67
C GLY A 47 8.43 -10.27 7.61
N ASN A 48 8.20 -10.65 8.86
CA ASN A 48 9.20 -10.56 9.93
C ASN A 48 10.50 -11.32 9.62
N ASP A 49 10.42 -12.44 8.89
CA ASP A 49 11.59 -13.23 8.49
C ASP A 49 12.55 -12.45 7.58
N ILE A 50 12.01 -11.73 6.60
CA ILE A 50 12.81 -10.89 5.69
C ILE A 50 13.30 -9.65 6.42
N ILE A 51 12.46 -9.04 7.26
CA ILE A 51 12.83 -7.84 8.04
C ILE A 51 14.00 -8.15 8.98
N ASP A 52 13.96 -9.26 9.71
CA ASP A 52 14.99 -9.61 10.67
C ASP A 52 16.32 -9.95 9.96
N LYS A 53 16.27 -10.68 8.83
CA LYS A 53 17.43 -10.91 7.95
C LYS A 53 18.01 -9.60 7.42
N PHE A 54 17.15 -8.72 6.91
CA PHE A 54 17.54 -7.44 6.34
C PHE A 54 18.23 -6.58 7.40
N ASN A 55 17.60 -6.43 8.56
CA ASN A 55 18.15 -5.67 9.69
C ASN A 55 19.50 -6.20 10.18
N GLY A 56 19.68 -7.52 10.20
CA GLY A 56 20.97 -8.15 10.52
C GLY A 56 22.04 -7.95 9.44
N SER A 57 21.64 -7.55 8.24
CA SER A 57 22.51 -7.44 7.08
C SER A 57 22.85 -6.00 6.69
N ILE A 58 22.23 -4.98 7.29
CA ILE A 58 22.43 -3.55 6.97
C ILE A 58 23.92 -3.17 6.90
N SER A 59 24.76 -3.74 7.77
CA SER A 59 26.20 -3.45 7.82
C SER A 59 27.05 -4.31 6.87
N SER A 60 26.45 -5.19 6.06
CA SER A 60 27.15 -6.13 5.18
C SER A 60 26.58 -6.07 3.75
N PRO A 61 27.29 -5.41 2.81
CA PRO A 61 26.84 -5.26 1.42
C PRO A 61 26.52 -6.58 0.71
N ASP A 62 27.33 -7.62 0.93
CA ASP A 62 27.12 -8.94 0.33
C ASP A 62 25.85 -9.61 0.82
N ASN A 63 25.53 -9.46 2.11
CA ASN A 63 24.29 -10.02 2.67
C ASN A 63 23.07 -9.20 2.24
N LEU A 64 23.18 -7.87 2.13
CA LEU A 64 22.14 -7.03 1.54
C LEU A 64 21.83 -7.44 0.10
N LYS A 65 22.87 -7.69 -0.71
CA LYS A 65 22.70 -8.16 -2.10
C LYS A 65 21.96 -9.48 -2.18
N LYS A 66 22.29 -10.45 -1.30
CA LYS A 66 21.59 -11.73 -1.23
C LYS A 66 20.11 -11.54 -0.89
N ILE A 67 19.81 -10.72 0.11
CA ILE A 67 18.43 -10.46 0.55
C ILE A 67 17.65 -9.72 -0.52
N ALA A 68 18.24 -8.71 -1.18
CA ALA A 68 17.63 -8.03 -2.31
C ALA A 68 17.25 -9.02 -3.42
N GLY A 69 18.16 -9.94 -3.76
CA GLY A 69 17.88 -11.01 -4.72
C GLY A 69 16.83 -12.03 -4.25
N GLU A 70 16.67 -12.25 -2.95
CA GLU A 70 15.56 -13.05 -2.39
C GLU A 70 14.21 -12.31 -2.53
N ILE A 71 14.18 -11.00 -2.28
CA ILE A 71 12.98 -10.16 -2.38
C ILE A 71 12.48 -10.11 -3.83
N GLU A 72 13.37 -9.86 -4.80
CA GLU A 72 13.00 -9.75 -6.22
C GLU A 72 12.40 -11.03 -6.81
N LYS A 73 12.69 -12.19 -6.19
CA LYS A 73 12.11 -13.49 -6.60
C LYS A 73 10.71 -13.73 -6.06
N LYS A 74 10.26 -12.94 -5.08
CA LYS A 74 8.93 -13.12 -4.48
C LYS A 74 7.85 -12.47 -5.35
N ASN A 75 6.76 -13.19 -5.59
CA ASN A 75 5.60 -12.59 -6.26
C ASN A 75 5.06 -11.41 -5.45
N HIS A 76 4.61 -10.36 -6.13
CA HIS A 76 4.05 -9.14 -5.52
C HIS A 76 5.01 -8.38 -4.59
N TYR A 77 6.33 -8.63 -4.62
CA TYR A 77 7.29 -7.86 -3.82
C TYR A 77 7.16 -6.34 -4.07
N ALA A 78 6.80 -5.98 -5.30
CA ALA A 78 6.70 -4.61 -5.72
C ALA A 78 5.44 -3.90 -5.19
N ASP A 79 4.46 -4.67 -4.69
CA ASP A 79 3.22 -4.16 -4.09
C ASP A 79 3.32 -4.05 -2.56
N ASP A 80 4.41 -4.55 -1.95
CA ASP A 80 4.71 -4.47 -0.52
C ASP A 80 5.73 -3.36 -0.24
N ALA A 81 5.30 -2.31 0.47
CA ALA A 81 6.14 -1.16 0.78
C ALA A 81 7.41 -1.53 1.57
N THR A 82 7.37 -2.57 2.42
CA THR A 82 8.54 -3.04 3.17
C THR A 82 9.58 -3.64 2.22
N CYS A 83 9.15 -4.44 1.24
CA CYS A 83 10.04 -4.98 0.21
C CYS A 83 10.65 -3.87 -0.63
N VAL A 84 9.85 -2.91 -1.07
CA VAL A 84 10.32 -1.82 -1.94
C VAL A 84 11.32 -0.92 -1.19
N VAL A 85 11.09 -0.61 0.09
CA VAL A 85 12.05 0.16 0.90
C VAL A 85 13.36 -0.60 1.11
N ALA A 86 13.30 -1.92 1.37
CA ALA A 86 14.52 -2.73 1.50
C ALA A 86 15.36 -2.74 0.20
N LEU A 87 14.71 -2.86 -0.95
CA LEU A 87 15.37 -2.78 -2.26
C LEU A 87 15.93 -1.39 -2.53
N TYR A 88 15.19 -0.34 -2.19
CA TYR A 88 15.65 1.04 -2.32
C TYR A 88 16.92 1.28 -1.49
N PHE A 89 16.92 0.81 -0.23
CA PHE A 89 18.09 0.91 0.63
C PHE A 89 19.30 0.16 0.04
N TYR A 90 19.11 -1.05 -0.47
CA TYR A 90 20.17 -1.80 -1.13
C TYR A 90 20.76 -1.04 -2.33
N HIS A 91 19.91 -0.54 -3.23
CA HIS A 91 20.37 0.18 -4.43
C HIS A 91 20.97 1.55 -4.15
N THR A 92 20.66 2.16 -3.00
CA THR A 92 21.30 3.41 -2.57
C THR A 92 22.62 3.16 -1.85
N THR A 93 22.76 2.10 -1.05
CA THR A 93 23.89 1.96 -0.12
C THR A 93 24.91 0.88 -0.49
N ALA A 94 24.50 -0.15 -1.23
CA ALA A 94 25.34 -1.34 -1.49
C ALA A 94 25.58 -1.58 -2.99
N ASP A 95 24.77 -1.00 -3.88
CA ASP A 95 25.01 -1.04 -5.33
C ASP A 95 25.99 0.07 -5.72
N ALA A 96 27.12 -0.31 -6.34
CA ALA A 96 28.16 0.63 -6.76
C ALA A 96 27.69 1.62 -7.85
N ASN A 97 26.54 1.36 -8.47
CA ASN A 97 25.87 2.24 -9.42
C ASN A 97 24.81 3.13 -8.75
N GLY A 98 25.10 3.62 -7.54
CA GLY A 98 24.18 4.25 -6.56
C GLY A 98 23.26 5.38 -7.04
N HIS A 99 23.36 5.78 -8.31
CA HIS A 99 22.35 6.58 -8.98
C HIS A 99 21.89 5.89 -10.27
N SER A 100 20.96 4.94 -10.12
CA SER A 100 20.36 4.24 -11.25
C SER A 100 18.91 4.65 -11.43
N GLN A 101 18.42 4.55 -12.66
CA GLN A 101 16.99 4.60 -13.01
C GLN A 101 16.13 3.74 -12.06
N LYS A 102 16.71 2.66 -11.54
CA LYS A 102 16.06 1.74 -10.61
C LYS A 102 15.83 2.36 -9.23
N THR A 103 16.75 3.16 -8.72
CA THR A 103 16.57 3.89 -7.45
C THR A 103 15.41 4.88 -7.55
N ASP A 104 15.30 5.58 -8.68
CA ASP A 104 14.21 6.52 -8.96
C ASP A 104 12.86 5.81 -9.14
N GLU A 105 12.85 4.66 -9.82
CA GLU A 105 11.68 3.81 -9.96
C GLU A 105 11.17 3.34 -8.59
N LEU A 106 12.06 2.83 -7.74
CA LEU A 106 11.73 2.36 -6.40
C LEU A 106 11.20 3.51 -5.52
N TYR A 107 11.82 4.69 -5.57
CA TYR A 107 11.33 5.86 -4.85
C TYR A 107 9.91 6.26 -5.27
N ASN A 108 9.65 6.35 -6.58
CA ASN A 108 8.32 6.68 -7.10
C ASN A 108 7.28 5.62 -6.70
N LYS A 109 7.70 4.36 -6.60
CA LYS A 109 6.84 3.27 -6.14
C LYS A 109 6.49 3.39 -4.65
N ILE A 110 7.47 3.71 -3.82
CA ILE A 110 7.26 4.00 -2.39
C ILE A 110 6.29 5.17 -2.23
N LYS A 111 6.46 6.24 -3.01
CA LYS A 111 5.53 7.38 -3.00
C LYS A 111 4.11 6.96 -3.38
N ASN A 112 3.93 6.22 -4.47
CA ASN A 112 2.62 5.73 -4.91
C ASN A 112 1.95 4.81 -3.87
N LEU A 113 2.71 3.94 -3.22
CA LEU A 113 2.21 3.10 -2.12
C LEU A 113 1.80 3.96 -0.91
N SER A 114 2.61 4.95 -0.55
CA SER A 114 2.29 5.90 0.53
C SER A 114 1.04 6.74 0.22
N ASP A 115 0.87 7.19 -1.02
CA ASP A 115 -0.32 7.95 -1.47
C ASP A 115 -1.60 7.09 -1.39
N LYS A 116 -1.44 5.75 -1.40
CA LYS A 116 -2.51 4.78 -1.19
C LYS A 116 -2.68 4.37 0.28
N GLY A 117 -1.88 4.92 1.20
CA GLY A 117 -1.91 4.53 2.62
C GLY A 117 -1.24 3.18 2.91
N ILE A 118 -0.41 2.67 2.00
CA ILE A 118 0.38 1.44 2.18
C ILE A 118 1.78 1.85 2.60
N TYR A 119 2.14 1.59 3.85
CA TYR A 119 3.40 2.01 4.44
C TYR A 119 4.32 0.81 4.73
N ALA A 120 5.62 1.05 4.67
CA ALA A 120 6.61 0.05 5.04
C ALA A 120 6.58 -0.22 6.55
N SER A 121 6.96 -1.43 6.94
CA SER A 121 7.03 -1.81 8.34
C SER A 121 8.03 -0.95 9.11
N GLY A 122 7.57 -0.33 10.20
CA GLY A 122 8.42 0.41 11.13
C GLY A 122 9.44 -0.44 11.90
N ARG A 123 9.42 -1.77 11.71
CA ARG A 123 10.44 -2.68 12.25
C ARG A 123 11.75 -2.66 11.44
N LEU A 124 11.75 -2.07 10.26
CA LEU A 124 12.99 -1.84 9.51
C LEU A 124 13.89 -0.86 10.29
N LYS A 125 15.17 -1.20 10.45
CA LYS A 125 16.18 -0.33 11.11
C LYS A 125 16.77 0.72 10.15
N VAL A 126 16.07 1.03 9.07
CA VAL A 126 16.43 2.03 8.07
C VAL A 126 15.31 3.06 7.96
N PRO A 127 15.57 4.25 7.40
CA PRO A 127 14.50 5.21 7.15
C PRO A 127 13.40 4.60 6.28
N VAL A 128 12.15 4.76 6.70
CA VAL A 128 10.95 4.23 6.00
C VAL A 128 9.99 5.33 5.54
N ASN A 129 10.19 6.57 6.01
CA ASN A 129 9.34 7.68 5.59
C ASN A 129 9.82 8.23 4.23
N VAL A 130 8.90 8.71 3.41
CA VAL A 130 9.21 9.17 2.05
C VAL A 130 10.19 10.36 2.09
N GLU A 131 10.05 11.24 3.08
CA GLU A 131 10.89 12.44 3.22
C GLU A 131 12.35 12.12 3.55
N GLN A 132 12.64 11.24 4.53
CA GLN A 132 14.01 10.83 4.84
C GLN A 132 14.59 9.97 3.73
N LEU A 133 13.77 9.16 3.04
CA LEU A 133 14.20 8.44 1.84
C LEU A 133 14.61 9.40 0.72
N ASN A 134 13.89 10.51 0.54
CA ASN A 134 14.27 11.56 -0.40
C ASN A 134 15.58 12.26 0.01
N LEU A 135 15.82 12.45 1.30
CA LEU A 135 17.10 12.97 1.80
C LEU A 135 18.26 12.01 1.53
N LEU A 136 18.05 10.70 1.61
CA LEU A 136 19.06 9.71 1.20
C LEU A 136 19.35 9.81 -0.30
N ARG A 137 18.31 10.04 -1.12
CA ARG A 137 18.44 10.30 -2.56
C ARG A 137 19.25 11.57 -2.84
N SER A 138 18.93 12.66 -2.14
CA SER A 138 19.53 13.98 -2.40
C SER A 138 20.96 14.10 -1.86
N LYS A 139 21.30 13.46 -0.74
CA LYS A 139 22.66 13.46 -0.19
C LYS A 139 23.68 12.78 -1.12
N GLN A 140 23.24 11.90 -2.00
CA GLN A 140 24.08 11.24 -3.01
C GLN A 140 24.23 12.05 -4.32
N SER A 141 23.37 13.07 -4.52
CA SER A 141 23.42 13.96 -5.70
C SER A 141 24.37 15.15 -5.54
N VAL A 142 24.95 15.35 -4.34
CA VAL A 142 26.01 16.34 -4.14
C VAL A 142 27.33 15.67 -4.54
N PRO A 143 28.01 16.10 -5.62
CA PRO A 143 29.33 15.56 -5.94
C PRO A 143 30.25 15.81 -4.74
N GLU A 144 30.91 14.76 -4.24
CA GLU A 144 32.10 14.92 -3.41
C GLU A 144 33.07 15.81 -4.19
N ASN A 145 33.13 17.08 -3.82
CA ASN A 145 34.11 18.00 -4.32
C ASN A 145 35.44 17.54 -3.73
N LYS A 146 36.18 16.71 -4.48
CA LYS A 146 37.56 16.36 -4.17
C LYS A 146 38.37 17.66 -4.17
N GLN A 147 38.67 18.16 -2.97
CA GLN A 147 39.81 19.06 -2.75
C GLN A 147 41.09 18.25 -2.67
#